data_AF-A0A8X7U175-F1
#
_entry.id   AF-A0A8X7U175-F1
#
_cell.length_a   1.000
_cell.length_b   1.000
_cell.length_c   1.000
_cell.angle_alpha   90.00
_cell.angle_beta   90.00
_cell.angle_gamma   90.00
#
_symmetry.space_group_name_H-M   'P 1'
#
loop_
_entity.id
_entity.type
_entity.pdbx_description
1 polymer ?
#
loop_
_entity_poly.entity_id
_entity_poly.type
_entity_poly.pdbx_seq_one_letter_code
_entity_poly.pdbx_strand_id
1 'polypeptide(L)'
;MQRQMQKPRQNNKAEITTGEVLKKADFRNVRFLAQFITEAGILVKRKQTSISAKAQRKIAREIKTARAFGLMPFTTMGTKAFAFGRTMENRDQDFEYEVVEDDDEYEDNTPE
;
A
#
# COMPACT_ATOMS: atom_id res chain seq x y z
N MET A 1 -3.58 -38.95 -23.08
CA MET A 1 -3.21 -37.52 -22.91
C MET A 1 -2.49 -37.35 -21.58
N GLN A 2 -1.20 -37.04 -21.57
CA GLN A 2 -0.45 -36.77 -20.33
C GLN A 2 -0.61 -35.30 -19.94
N ARG A 3 -1.24 -35.06 -18.79
CA ARG A 3 -1.44 -33.72 -18.22
C ARG A 3 -0.10 -33.26 -17.65
N GLN A 4 0.57 -32.33 -18.32
CA GLN A 4 1.82 -31.75 -17.82
C GLN A 4 1.53 -30.98 -16.52
N MET A 5 2.06 -31.48 -15.40
CA MET A 5 1.95 -30.84 -14.10
C MET A 5 2.84 -29.60 -14.09
N GLN A 6 2.25 -28.41 -14.18
CA GLN A 6 3.00 -27.17 -14.05
C GLN A 6 3.65 -27.09 -12.66
N LYS A 7 4.96 -26.86 -12.62
CA LYS A 7 5.70 -26.68 -11.36
C LYS A 7 5.15 -25.46 -10.61
N PRO A 8 4.98 -25.54 -9.28
CA PRO A 8 4.49 -24.40 -8.51
C PRO A 8 5.44 -23.20 -8.70
N ARG A 9 4.87 -22.02 -8.94
CA ARG A 9 5.65 -20.77 -9.04
C ARG A 9 6.42 -20.59 -7.74
N GLN A 10 7.75 -20.53 -7.82
CA GLN A 10 8.60 -20.17 -6.69
C GLN A 10 8.44 -18.66 -6.49
N ASN A 11 7.73 -18.28 -5.43
CA ASN A 11 7.61 -16.87 -5.06
C ASN A 11 8.89 -16.50 -4.30
N ASN A 12 9.63 -15.51 -4.81
CA ASN A 12 10.78 -14.93 -4.12
C ASN A 12 10.30 -14.26 -2.81
N LYS A 13 10.40 -14.99 -1.70
CA LYS A 13 10.02 -14.49 -0.38
C LYS A 13 11.19 -13.67 0.17
N ALA A 14 10.91 -12.48 0.70
CA ALA A 14 11.89 -11.76 1.48
C ALA A 14 12.36 -12.63 2.65
N GLU A 15 13.67 -12.81 2.79
CA GLU A 15 14.32 -13.66 3.81
C GLU A 15 14.28 -13.02 5.20
N ILE A 16 13.11 -12.58 5.66
CA ILE A 16 12.98 -12.00 7.00
C ILE A 16 12.79 -13.14 8.01
N THR A 17 13.75 -13.29 8.91
CA THR A 17 13.69 -14.32 9.95
C THR A 17 12.73 -13.93 11.07
N THR A 18 12.09 -14.93 11.69
CA THR A 18 11.15 -14.70 12.80
C THR A 18 11.81 -14.08 14.04
N GLY A 19 13.06 -14.44 14.31
CA GLY A 19 13.83 -13.89 15.42
C GLY A 19 14.16 -12.41 15.23
N GLU A 20 14.46 -12.01 14.00
CA GLU A 20 14.72 -10.62 13.66
C GLU A 20 13.47 -9.75 13.86
N VAL A 21 12.30 -10.22 13.41
CA VAL A 21 11.03 -9.53 13.64
C VAL A 21 10.79 -9.28 15.12
N LEU A 22 11.02 -10.29 15.97
CA LEU A 22 10.79 -10.16 17.40
C LEU A 22 11.70 -9.11 18.05
N LYS A 23 12.91 -8.89 17.53
CA LYS A 23 13.84 -7.88 18.05
C LYS A 23 13.56 -6.49 17.48
N LYS A 24 13.30 -6.38 16.18
CA LYS A 24 13.21 -5.09 15.46
C LYS A 24 11.80 -4.51 15.33
N ALA A 25 10.75 -5.30 15.57
CA ALA A 25 9.37 -4.81 15.52
C ALA A 25 9.10 -3.86 16.69
N ASP A 26 8.99 -2.57 16.37
CA ASP A 26 8.66 -1.44 17.24
C ASP A 26 7.90 -0.42 16.38
N PHE A 27 6.82 0.17 16.91
CA PHE A 27 6.01 1.20 16.24
C PHE A 27 6.82 2.41 15.74
N ARG A 28 7.96 2.70 16.38
CA ARG A 28 8.87 3.79 15.98
C ARG A 28 9.66 3.47 14.72
N ASN A 29 9.91 2.19 14.44
CA ASN A 29 10.66 1.75 13.27
C ASN A 29 9.74 1.54 12.07
N VAL A 30 9.22 2.65 11.55
CA VAL A 30 8.27 2.65 10.43
C VAL A 30 8.85 1.99 9.18
N ARG A 31 10.15 2.19 8.91
CA ARG A 31 10.84 1.57 7.76
C ARG A 31 10.78 0.05 7.80
N PHE A 32 10.97 -0.55 8.97
CA PHE A 32 10.85 -2.00 9.15
C PHE A 32 9.39 -2.46 9.02
N LEU A 33 8.46 -1.75 9.66
CA LEU A 33 7.04 -2.09 9.62
C LEU A 33 6.41 -1.94 8.22
N ALA A 34 6.93 -1.02 7.40
CA ALA A 34 6.48 -0.77 6.03
C ALA A 34 6.62 -2.01 5.13
N GLN A 35 7.53 -2.94 5.43
CA GLN A 35 7.70 -4.20 4.69
C GLN A 35 6.53 -5.18 4.88
N PHE A 36 5.69 -4.96 5.90
CA PHE A 36 4.57 -5.84 6.26
C PHE A 36 3.20 -5.28 5.89
N ILE A 37 3.18 -4.18 5.13
CA ILE A 37 1.97 -3.61 4.53
C ILE A 37 2.04 -3.70 3.01
N THR A 38 0.88 -3.74 2.37
CA THR A 38 0.75 -3.58 0.93
C THR A 38 0.89 -2.11 0.55
N GLU A 39 0.98 -1.82 -0.75
CA GLU A 39 0.97 -0.46 -1.30
C GLU A 39 -0.30 0.32 -0.90
N ALA A 40 -1.43 -0.39 -0.78
CA ALA A 40 -2.70 0.13 -0.29
C ALA A 40 -2.72 0.40 1.24
N GLY A 41 -1.61 0.16 1.93
CA GLY A 41 -1.53 0.27 3.39
C GLY A 41 -2.24 -0.87 4.13
N ILE A 42 -2.57 -1.99 3.49
CA ILE A 42 -3.26 -3.12 4.14
C ILE A 42 -2.22 -4.07 4.74
N LEU A 43 -2.51 -4.64 5.92
CA LEU A 43 -1.58 -5.57 6.58
C LEU A 43 -1.46 -6.90 5.80
N VAL A 44 -0.23 -7.30 5.49
CA VAL A 44 0.06 -8.53 4.74
C VAL A 44 -0.26 -9.77 5.57
N LYS A 45 -0.91 -10.76 4.96
CA LYS A 45 -1.28 -12.03 5.62
C LYS A 45 -0.02 -12.83 5.97
N ARG A 46 -0.04 -13.50 7.14
CA ARG A 46 1.05 -14.37 7.62
C ARG A 46 1.54 -15.39 6.57
N LYS A 47 0.64 -15.97 5.77
CA LYS A 47 0.98 -16.97 4.74
C LYS A 47 1.96 -16.43 3.70
N GLN A 48 1.94 -15.13 3.43
CA GLN A 48 2.82 -14.49 2.46
C GLN A 48 4.22 -14.28 3.06
N THR A 49 4.30 -13.84 4.32
CA THR A 49 5.57 -13.52 5.00
C THR A 49 6.27 -14.75 5.61
N SER A 50 5.58 -15.89 5.74
CA SER A 50 6.13 -17.15 6.28
C SER A 50 6.72 -17.03 7.71
N ILE A 51 6.31 -16.02 8.49
CA ILE A 51 6.78 -15.82 9.86
C ILE A 51 5.94 -16.60 10.90
N SER A 52 6.40 -16.65 12.16
CA SER A 52 5.67 -17.27 13.26
C SER A 52 4.39 -16.48 13.60
N ALA A 53 3.38 -17.16 14.15
CA ALA A 53 2.14 -16.50 14.56
C ALA A 53 2.37 -15.47 15.69
N LYS A 54 3.39 -15.67 16.53
CA LYS A 54 3.80 -14.71 17.56
C LYS A 54 4.39 -13.44 16.93
N ALA A 55 5.29 -13.60 15.96
CA ALA A 55 5.89 -12.49 15.23
C ALA A 55 4.83 -11.67 14.46
N GLN A 56 3.90 -12.33 13.78
CA GLN A 56 2.79 -11.65 13.09
C GLN A 56 1.92 -10.83 14.04
N ARG A 57 1.54 -11.37 15.21
CA ARG A 57 0.75 -10.65 16.21
C ARG A 57 1.49 -9.42 16.75
N LYS A 58 2.80 -9.55 16.98
CA LYS A 58 3.65 -8.42 17.39
C LYS A 58 3.64 -7.32 16.33
N ILE A 59 3.94 -7.66 15.07
CA ILE A 59 3.89 -6.70 13.96
C ILE A 59 2.52 -6.01 13.88
N ALA A 60 1.44 -6.77 13.93
CA ALA A 60 0.09 -6.21 13.83
C ALA A 60 -0.23 -5.22 14.96
N ARG A 61 0.25 -5.48 16.18
CA ARG A 61 0.12 -4.55 17.31
C ARG A 61 0.92 -3.27 17.05
N GLU A 62 2.20 -3.40 16.71
CA GLU A 62 3.06 -2.24 16.47
C GLU A 62 2.59 -1.37 15.29
N ILE A 63 2.11 -1.97 14.20
CA ILE A 63 1.53 -1.24 13.06
C ILE A 63 0.27 -0.48 13.47
N LYS A 64 -0.62 -1.11 14.25
CA LYS A 64 -1.84 -0.43 14.74
C LYS A 64 -1.49 0.74 15.65
N THR A 65 -0.48 0.57 16.51
CA THR A 65 0.04 1.63 17.37
C THR A 65 0.64 2.77 16.52
N ALA A 66 1.48 2.47 15.53
CA ALA A 66 2.06 3.46 14.63
C ALA A 66 0.97 4.25 13.86
N ARG A 67 -0.11 3.58 13.44
CA ARG A 67 -1.27 4.23 12.80
C ARG A 67 -2.01 5.16 13.74
N ALA A 68 -2.21 4.76 14.99
CA ALA A 68 -2.84 5.63 16.00
C ALA A 68 -2.01 6.89 16.27
N PHE A 69 -0.68 6.80 16.17
CA PHE A 69 0.23 7.95 16.26
C PHE A 69 0.39 8.73 14.94
N GLY A 70 -0.29 8.34 13.86
CA GLY A 70 -0.18 9.01 12.55
C GLY A 70 1.13 8.76 11.79
N LEU A 71 1.96 7.81 12.25
CA LEU A 71 3.23 7.47 11.60
C LEU A 71 3.06 6.60 10.34
N MET A 72 1.90 5.94 10.21
CA MET A 72 1.57 5.07 9.08
C MET A 72 0.12 5.26 8.65
N PRO A 73 -0.22 5.11 7.36
CA PRO A 73 -1.59 5.23 6.88
C PRO A 73 -2.43 4.00 7.23
N PHE A 74 -3.75 4.20 7.31
CA PHE A 74 -4.74 3.14 7.48
C PHE A 74 -5.12 2.49 6.16
N THR A 75 -5.31 3.30 5.11
CA THR A 75 -5.61 2.89 3.73
C THR A 75 -5.22 4.03 2.79
N THR A 76 -4.86 3.70 1.54
CA THR A 76 -4.49 4.67 0.50
C THR A 76 -5.52 4.76 -0.63
N MET A 77 -6.72 4.14 -0.58
CA MET A 77 -7.82 4.17 -1.58
C MET A 77 -7.62 5.08 -2.84
N GLY A 78 -6.74 4.70 -3.78
CA GLY A 78 -6.49 5.46 -5.04
C GLY A 78 -5.45 6.59 -4.98
N THR A 79 -4.94 6.95 -3.80
CA THR A 79 -3.81 7.87 -3.60
C THR A 79 -2.44 7.17 -3.72
N LYS A 80 -1.38 7.96 -3.94
CA LYS A 80 0.01 7.48 -4.10
C LYS A 80 0.41 6.48 -2.99
N ALA A 81 1.15 5.43 -3.38
CA ALA A 81 1.62 4.39 -2.47
C ALA A 81 2.48 4.98 -1.33
N PHE A 82 2.30 4.44 -0.12
CA PHE A 82 3.08 4.87 1.04
C PHE A 82 4.55 4.49 0.86
N ALA A 83 5.42 5.50 0.76
CA ALA A 83 6.86 5.34 0.74
C ALA A 83 7.48 6.09 1.92
N PHE A 84 8.00 5.35 2.90
CA PHE A 84 8.70 5.95 4.03
C PHE A 84 9.84 6.85 3.56
N GLY A 85 9.89 8.08 4.08
CA GLY A 85 10.91 9.07 3.74
C GLY A 85 10.71 9.81 2.42
N ARG A 86 9.60 9.55 1.69
CA ARG A 86 9.16 10.41 0.59
C ARG A 86 8.04 11.31 1.08
N THR A 87 8.21 12.62 0.95
CA THR A 87 7.12 13.57 1.17
C THR A 87 6.08 13.37 0.08
N MET A 88 4.80 13.47 0.44
CA MET A 88 3.71 13.54 -0.53
C MET A 88 3.73 14.94 -1.16
N GLU A 89 4.76 15.24 -1.95
CA GLU A 89 4.73 16.43 -2.81
C GLU A 89 3.76 16.19 -3.97
N ASN A 90 2.96 17.22 -4.24
CA ASN A 90 1.91 17.35 -5.26
C ASN A 90 0.54 16.80 -4.80
N ARG A 91 -0.22 17.67 -4.10
CA ARG A 91 -1.66 17.53 -3.86
C ARG A 91 -2.53 18.31 -4.84
N ASP A 92 -1.94 19.21 -5.63
CA ASP A 92 -2.73 20.29 -6.27
C ASP A 92 -2.80 20.20 -7.80
N GLN A 93 -1.97 19.38 -8.46
CA GLN A 93 -1.98 19.23 -9.93
C GLN A 93 -3.16 18.40 -10.46
N ASP A 94 -3.73 17.51 -9.65
CA ASP A 94 -4.87 16.66 -10.08
C ASP A 94 -6.23 17.37 -9.94
N PHE A 95 -6.27 18.57 -9.34
CA PHE A 95 -7.48 19.39 -9.13
C PHE A 95 -7.48 20.69 -9.95
N GLU A 96 -6.49 20.89 -10.82
CA GLU A 96 -6.48 22.04 -11.71
C GLU A 96 -7.56 21.84 -12.77
N TYR A 97 -8.60 22.67 -12.75
CA TYR A 97 -9.63 22.66 -13.79
C TYR A 97 -8.98 23.10 -15.09
N GLU A 98 -9.02 22.25 -16.12
CA GLU A 98 -8.71 22.70 -17.47
C GLU A 98 -9.71 23.79 -17.83
N VAL A 99 -9.22 25.01 -18.05
CA VAL A 99 -10.01 26.08 -18.65
C VAL A 99 -10.20 25.67 -20.10
N VAL A 100 -11.32 25.01 -20.38
CA VAL A 100 -11.80 24.88 -21.75
C VAL A 100 -12.29 26.27 -22.13
N GLU A 101 -11.55 26.96 -22.98
CA GLU A 101 -12.06 28.14 -23.66
C GLU A 101 -13.20 27.61 -24.55
N ASP A 102 -14.44 27.76 -24.09
CA ASP A 102 -15.64 27.46 -24.88
C ASP A 102 -15.71 28.47 -26.05
N ASP A 103 -14.94 28.21 -27.11
CA ASP A 103 -15.06 28.87 -28.41
C ASP A 103 -16.14 28.22 -29.30
N ASP A 104 -16.87 27.22 -28.79
CA ASP A 104 -17.97 26.57 -29.50
C ASP A 104 -19.28 27.33 -29.26
N GLU A 105 -19.58 28.21 -30.20
CA GLU A 105 -20.87 28.83 -30.48
C GLU A 105 -22.03 27.84 -30.27
N TYR A 106 -22.91 28.09 -29.29
CA TYR A 106 -24.09 27.25 -29.06
C TYR A 106 -25.01 27.29 -30.30
N GLU A 107 -24.94 26.27 -31.15
CA GLU A 107 -25.93 26.07 -32.21
C GLU A 107 -27.30 25.75 -31.57
N ASP A 108 -28.20 26.74 -31.59
CA ASP A 108 -29.59 26.65 -31.13
C ASP A 108 -30.36 25.64 -31.99
N ASN A 109 -30.42 24.40 -31.52
CA ASN A 109 -31.21 23.33 -32.13
C ASN A 109 -32.63 23.31 -31.53
N THR A 110 -33.35 24.44 -31.59
CA THR A 110 -34.79 24.49 -31.29
C THR A 110 -35.58 23.92 -32.48
N PRO A 111 -36.28 22.77 -32.36
CA PRO A 111 -37.11 22.26 -33.44
C PRO A 111 -38.40 23.09 -33.57
N GLU A 112 -38.75 23.45 -34.81
CA GLU A 112 -40.01 24.14 -35.18
C GLU A 112 -41.28 23.32 -34.87
#